data_AF-A0A6S6YVE3-F1
#
_entry.id   AF-A0A6S6YVE3-F1
#
_cell.length_a   1.000
_cell.length_b   1.000
_cell.length_c   1.000
_cell.angle_alpha   90.00
_cell.angle_beta   90.00
_cell.angle_gamma   90.00
#
_symmetry.space_group_name_H-M   'P 1'
#
loop_
_entity.id
_entity.type
_entity.pdbx_description
1 polymer ?
#
loop_
_entity_poly.entity_id
_entity_poly.type
_entity_poly.pdbx_seq_one_letter_code
_entity_poly.pdbx_strand_id
1 'polypeptide(L)'
;MSLAPTSAPLSVAQARADSVGYLALIYADKRLPLQVRQSAAGHYIGTADNDGPVSRESIEYFRSLQAADRALANGRWKQRTHP
;
A
#
# COMPACT_ATOMS: atom_id res chain seq x y z
N MET A 1 25.07 2.29 -24.45
CA MET A 1 23.61 2.28 -24.17
C MET A 1 23.42 1.50 -22.89
N SER A 2 23.21 2.20 -21.78
CA SER A 2 23.15 1.57 -20.44
C SER A 2 21.86 0.80 -20.31
N LEU A 3 21.98 -0.51 -20.11
CA LEU A 3 20.86 -1.40 -19.80
C LEU A 3 20.30 -0.94 -18.44
N ALA A 4 19.09 -0.38 -18.46
CA ALA A 4 18.33 -0.17 -17.23
C ALA A 4 18.20 -1.54 -16.54
N PRO A 5 18.48 -1.67 -15.23
CA PRO A 5 18.18 -2.91 -14.55
C PRO A 5 16.68 -3.12 -14.69
N THR A 6 16.29 -4.21 -15.36
CA THR A 6 14.93 -4.72 -15.32
C THR A 6 14.72 -5.16 -13.87
N SER A 7 14.36 -4.21 -13.02
CA SER A 7 14.12 -4.45 -11.60
C SER A 7 13.09 -5.56 -11.52
N ALA A 8 13.48 -6.70 -10.94
CA ALA A 8 12.55 -7.77 -10.62
C ALA A 8 11.30 -7.15 -9.95
N PRO A 9 10.10 -7.68 -10.21
CA PRO A 9 8.89 -7.16 -9.61
C PRO A 9 9.09 -7.07 -8.10
N LEU A 10 8.94 -5.86 -7.54
CA LEU A 10 9.13 -5.63 -6.11
C LEU A 10 8.21 -6.60 -5.36
N SER A 11 8.82 -7.47 -4.56
CA SER A 11 8.05 -8.41 -3.74
C SER A 11 7.20 -7.64 -2.73
N VAL A 12 6.10 -8.23 -2.27
CA VAL A 12 5.29 -7.67 -1.18
C VAL A 12 6.14 -7.28 0.03
N ALA A 13 7.12 -8.12 0.39
CA ALA A 13 8.00 -7.85 1.52
C ALA A 13 8.85 -6.58 1.29
N GLN A 14 9.39 -6.41 0.08
CA GLN A 14 10.18 -5.23 -0.27
C GLN A 14 9.32 -3.97 -0.31
N ALA A 15 8.13 -4.03 -0.93
CA ALA A 15 7.20 -2.90 -0.96
C ALA A 15 6.84 -2.43 0.46
N ARG A 16 6.59 -3.37 1.39
CA ARG A 16 6.32 -3.04 2.79
C ARG A 16 7.53 -2.47 3.51
N ALA A 17 8.73 -3.00 3.28
CA ALA A 17 9.97 -2.48 3.86
C ALA A 17 10.24 -1.03 3.39
N ASP A 18 9.98 -0.75 2.12
CA ASP A 18 10.09 0.57 1.51
C ASP A 18 8.92 1.51 1.87
N SER A 19 7.91 1.02 2.60
CA SER A 19 6.67 1.74 2.91
C SER A 19 5.94 2.25 1.66
N VAL A 20 5.93 1.48 0.57
CA VAL A 20 5.23 1.79 -0.69
C VAL A 20 4.11 0.80 -0.98
N GLY A 21 3.08 1.26 -1.71
CA GLY A 21 1.98 0.41 -2.14
C GLY A 21 2.40 -0.62 -3.17
N TYR A 22 2.25 -1.90 -2.85
CA TYR A 22 2.49 -3.00 -3.77
C TYR A 22 1.48 -2.97 -4.92
N LEU A 23 0.17 -2.90 -4.63
CA LEU A 23 -0.86 -2.89 -5.68
C LEU A 23 -0.83 -1.61 -6.51
N ALA A 24 -0.55 -0.47 -5.89
CA ALA A 24 -0.34 0.79 -6.61
C ALA A 24 0.79 0.67 -7.64
N LEU A 25 1.90 0.02 -7.26
CA LEU A 25 3.02 -0.18 -8.16
C LEU A 25 2.69 -1.18 -9.26
N ILE A 26 2.14 -2.35 -8.93
CA ILE A 26 1.98 -3.42 -9.93
C ILE A 26 0.76 -3.25 -10.85
N TYR A 27 -0.30 -2.56 -10.41
CA TYR A 27 -1.53 -2.38 -11.18
C TYR A 27 -1.74 -0.97 -11.71
N ALA A 28 -1.16 0.05 -11.07
CA ALA A 28 -1.28 1.44 -11.49
C ALA A 28 0.05 2.06 -11.95
N ASP A 29 1.16 1.31 -11.91
CA ASP A 29 2.53 1.79 -12.22
C ASP A 29 2.92 3.03 -11.40
N LYS A 30 2.37 3.15 -10.19
CA LYS A 30 2.54 4.30 -9.30
C LYS A 30 3.25 3.91 -8.02
N ARG A 31 4.46 4.43 -7.81
CA ARG A 31 5.20 4.28 -6.54
C ARG A 31 4.70 5.31 -5.53
N LEU A 32 3.68 4.93 -4.77
CA LEU A 32 3.04 5.80 -3.76
C LEU A 32 3.31 5.28 -2.35
N PRO A 33 3.49 6.17 -1.36
CA PRO A 33 3.69 5.78 0.03
C PRO A 33 2.44 5.15 0.63
N LEU A 34 2.63 4.16 1.49
CA LEU A 34 1.57 3.59 2.31
C LEU A 34 1.07 4.62 3.31
N GLN A 35 -0.25 4.74 3.42
CA GLN A 35 -0.90 5.62 4.38
C GLN A 35 -2.23 5.05 4.83
N VAL A 36 -2.72 5.52 5.98
CA VAL A 36 -4.07 5.20 6.42
C VAL A 36 -5.08 5.98 5.58
N ARG A 37 -6.13 5.30 5.13
CA ARG A 37 -7.25 5.84 4.38
C ARG A 37 -8.55 5.42 5.04
N GLN A 38 -9.64 6.14 4.72
CA GLN A 38 -10.97 5.87 5.25
C GLN A 38 -11.96 5.66 4.10
N SER A 39 -12.89 4.74 4.29
CA SER A 39 -14.10 4.60 3.47
C SER A 39 -15.32 4.39 4.38
N ALA A 40 -16.50 4.23 3.78
CA ALA A 40 -17.72 3.89 4.51
C ALA A 40 -17.61 2.56 5.29
N ALA A 41 -16.71 1.65 4.89
CA ALA A 41 -16.49 0.36 5.56
C ALA A 41 -15.51 0.45 6.75
N GLY A 42 -14.84 1.59 6.94
CA GLY A 42 -13.86 1.81 8.01
C GLY A 42 -12.51 2.31 7.49
N HIS A 43 -11.47 2.15 8.29
CA HIS A 43 -10.11 2.58 7.95
C HIS A 43 -9.33 1.44 7.31
N TYR A 44 -8.40 1.73 6.41
CA TYR A 44 -7.57 0.72 5.76
C TYR A 44 -6.20 1.30 5.44
N ILE A 45 -5.24 0.45 5.15
CA ILE A 45 -3.93 0.87 4.65
C ILE A 45 -3.99 0.83 3.13
N GLY A 46 -3.63 1.93 2.50
CA GLY A 46 -3.72 2.11 1.06
C GLY A 46 -2.75 3.15 0.56
N THR A 47 -2.93 3.54 -0.68
CA THR A 47 -2.20 4.65 -1.30
C THR A 47 -3.18 5.69 -1.85
N ALA A 48 -2.71 6.92 -1.99
CA ALA A 48 -3.44 7.96 -2.69
C ALA A 48 -2.46 8.90 -3.38
N ASP A 49 -2.93 9.53 -4.44
CA ASP A 49 -2.27 10.65 -5.10
C ASP A 49 -3.14 11.91 -4.97
N ASN A 50 -2.85 12.92 -5.79
CA ASN A 50 -3.59 14.19 -5.80
C ASN A 50 -5.04 14.03 -6.29
N ASP A 51 -5.34 13.00 -7.07
CA ASP A 51 -6.66 12.74 -7.64
C ASP A 51 -7.52 11.85 -6.73
N GLY A 52 -6.90 11.11 -5.80
CA GLY A 52 -7.62 10.39 -4.76
C GLY A 52 -6.99 9.03 -4.40
N PRO A 53 -7.76 8.13 -3.77
CA PRO A 53 -7.25 6.81 -3.40
C PRO A 53 -6.94 5.97 -4.65
N VAL A 54 -5.71 5.46 -4.74
CA VAL A 54 -5.24 4.67 -5.89
C VAL A 54 -5.39 3.18 -5.62
N SER A 55 -5.09 2.73 -4.41
CA SER A 55 -5.18 1.31 -4.05
C SER A 55 -5.53 1.10 -2.57
N ARG A 56 -6.19 -0.02 -2.29
CA ARG A 56 -6.31 -0.60 -0.95
C ARG A 56 -5.32 -1.74 -0.80
N GLU A 57 -4.31 -1.53 0.04
CA GLU A 57 -3.19 -2.43 0.25
C GLU A 57 -3.46 -3.44 1.38
N SER A 58 -4.21 -3.08 2.43
CA SER A 58 -4.61 -4.03 3.47
C SER A 58 -5.82 -4.88 3.09
N ILE A 59 -5.84 -6.14 3.54
CA ILE A 59 -7.06 -6.97 3.53
C ILE A 59 -8.05 -6.44 4.57
N GLU A 60 -7.53 -6.05 5.73
CA GLU A 60 -8.32 -5.61 6.87
C GLU A 60 -8.91 -4.21 6.69
N TYR A 61 -10.13 -4.06 7.20
CA TYR A 61 -10.64 -2.78 7.68
C TYR A 61 -10.42 -2.68 9.19
N PHE A 62 -10.00 -1.51 9.64
CA PHE A 62 -9.80 -1.17 11.04
C PHE A 62 -10.94 -0.29 11.55
N ARG A 63 -11.31 -0.51 12.81
CA ARG A 63 -12.41 0.20 13.47
C ARG A 63 -12.13 1.69 13.75
N SER A 64 -10.86 2.11 13.74
CA SER A 64 -10.45 3.50 13.97
C SER A 64 -9.15 3.84 13.25
N LEU A 65 -8.94 5.14 13.02
CA LEU A 65 -7.69 5.70 12.49
C LEU A 65 -6.48 5.22 13.30
N GLN A 66 -6.55 5.36 14.63
CA GLN A 66 -5.47 4.95 15.53
C GLN A 66 -5.13 3.45 15.42
N ALA A 67 -6.12 2.57 15.20
CA ALA A 67 -5.87 1.15 15.02
C ALA A 67 -5.15 0.86 13.69
N ALA A 68 -5.54 1.54 12.61
CA ALA A 68 -4.87 1.44 11.31
C ALA A 68 -3.46 2.05 11.35
N ASP A 69 -3.26 3.20 11.99
CA ASP A 69 -1.95 3.82 12.16
C ASP A 69 -0.98 2.91 12.91
N ARG A 70 -1.45 2.33 14.03
CA ARG A 70 -0.65 1.36 14.78
C ARG A 70 -0.30 0.16 13.90
N ALA A 71 -1.28 -0.40 13.19
CA ALA A 71 -1.05 -1.53 12.29
C ALA A 71 -0.02 -1.19 11.21
N LEU A 72 -0.13 -0.02 10.58
CA LEU A 72 0.83 0.46 9.59
C LEU A 72 2.24 0.57 10.20
N ALA A 73 2.37 1.26 11.33
CA ALA A 73 3.65 1.53 11.99
C ALA A 73 4.37 0.27 12.50
N ASN A 74 3.63 -0.73 12.98
CA ASN A 74 4.21 -1.98 13.50
C ASN A 74 4.15 -3.16 12.52
N GLY A 75 3.68 -2.94 11.29
CA GLY A 75 3.53 -3.98 10.27
C GLY A 75 2.47 -5.05 10.59
N ARG A 76 1.59 -4.85 11.57
CA ARG A 76 0.52 -5.80 11.95
C ARG A 76 -0.73 -5.65 11.09
N TRP A 77 -0.55 -5.87 9.79
CA TRP A 77 -1.61 -5.92 8.78
C TRP A 77 -1.19 -6.89 7.68
N LYS A 78 -2.15 -7.37 6.89
CA LYS A 78 -1.91 -8.30 5.80
C LYS A 78 -2.03 -7.60 4.46
N GLN A 79 -1.00 -7.78 3.63
CA GLN A 79 -1.02 -7.29 2.26
C GLN A 79 -2.08 -8.03 1.45
N ARG A 80 -2.88 -7.26 0.75
CA ARG A 80 -3.81 -7.74 -0.26
C ARG A 80 -3.02 -7.93 -1.56
N THR A 81 -3.14 -9.11 -2.16
CA THR A 81 -2.36 -9.52 -3.34
C THR A 81 -3.04 -9.17 -4.66
N HIS A 82 -4.33 -8.83 -4.62
CA HIS A 82 -5.15 -8.50 -5.78
C HIS A 82 -6.08 -7.30 -5.45
N PRO A 83 -6.44 -6.46 -6.46
CA PRO A 83 -7.22 -5.23 -6.27
C PRO A 83 -8.67 -5.46 -5.84
#